data_AF-A0A0G3BCE4-F1
#
_entry.id   AF-A0A0G3BCE4-F1
#
_cell.length_a   1.000
_cell.length_b   1.000
_cell.length_c   1.000
_cell.angle_alpha   90.00
_cell.angle_beta   90.00
_cell.angle_gamma   90.00
#
_symmetry.space_group_name_H-M   'P 1'
#
loop_
_entity.id
_entity.type
_entity.pdbx_description
1 polymer ?
#
loop_
_entity_poly.entity_id
_entity_poly.type
_entity_poly.pdbx_seq_one_letter_code
_entity_poly.pdbx_strand_id
1 'polypeptide(L)' 'MTKTVTTRINDDGLRYRSKTVGSPFASKANTRSCFKCGKHRTPDQLQSKKLLGKTEMVCKPSCKELAEALGE' A
#
# COMPACT_ATOMS: atom_id res chain seq x y z
N MET A 1 -7.48 6.77 24.29
CA MET A 1 -6.60 7.96 24.25
C MET A 1 -6.30 8.34 22.80
N THR A 2 -6.86 9.45 22.32
CA THR A 2 -6.53 10.06 21.02
C THR A 2 -5.22 10.83 21.13
N LYS A 3 -4.21 10.51 20.30
CA LYS A 3 -2.90 11.19 20.33
C LYS A 3 -3.02 12.56 19.66
N THR A 4 -2.62 13.64 20.36
CA THR A 4 -2.64 15.01 19.82
C THR A 4 -1.69 15.14 18.63
N VAL A 5 -2.23 15.52 17.49
CA VAL A 5 -1.52 15.72 16.22
C VAL A 5 -0.75 17.04 16.28
N THR A 6 0.58 16.98 16.44
CA THR A 6 1.45 18.17 16.43
C THR A 6 2.36 18.12 15.21
N THR A 7 2.23 19.10 14.33
CA THR A 7 3.18 19.31 13.23
C THR A 7 4.16 20.39 13.65
N ARG A 8 5.46 20.14 13.50
CA ARG A 8 6.51 21.09 13.89
C ARG A 8 7.52 21.21 12.75
N ILE A 9 8.06 22.41 12.59
CA ILE A 9 9.18 22.70 11.69
C ILE A 9 10.40 22.80 12.59
N ASN A 10 11.43 22.00 12.34
CA ASN A 10 12.71 22.14 13.03
C ASN A 10 13.49 23.33 12.44
N ASP A 11 14.39 23.92 13.22
CA ASP A 11 15.21 25.06 12.80
C ASP A 11 16.10 24.75 11.59
N ASP A 12 16.45 23.48 11.37
CA ASP A 12 17.16 22.98 10.18
C ASP A 12 16.26 22.90 8.91
N GLY A 13 15.00 23.35 8.99
CA GLY A 13 14.05 23.39 7.87
C GLY A 13 13.33 22.06 7.59
N LEU A 14 13.66 20.96 8.29
CA LEU A 14 12.93 19.70 8.16
C LEU A 14 11.55 19.77 8.81
N ARG A 15 10.51 19.51 8.01
CA ARG A 15 9.12 19.39 8.47
C ARG A 15 8.85 17.98 9.02
N TYR A 16 8.63 17.87 10.33
CA TYR A 16 8.06 16.66 10.91
C TYR A 16 6.54 16.77 10.92
N ARG A 17 5.89 16.09 9.96
CA ARG A 17 4.44 15.89 10.00
C ARG A 17 4.14 14.72 10.93
N SER A 18 3.25 14.93 11.88
CA SER A 18 2.65 13.86 12.66
C SER A 18 2.03 12.82 11.73
N LYS A 19 2.54 11.58 11.79
CA LYS A 19 1.98 10.45 11.04
C LYS A 19 0.62 10.08 11.64
N THR A 20 -0.30 9.60 10.80
CA THR A 20 -1.54 8.99 11.26
C THR A 20 -1.22 7.86 12.24
N VAL A 21 -1.96 7.78 13.34
CA VAL A 21 -1.72 6.76 14.37
C VAL A 21 -2.15 5.40 13.83
N GLY A 22 -1.31 4.38 13.98
CA GLY A 22 -1.56 3.02 13.52
C GLY A 22 -0.88 2.67 12.19
N SER A 23 -0.81 1.37 11.91
CA SER A 23 -0.33 0.86 10.62
C SER A 23 -1.50 0.82 9.63
N PRO A 24 -1.31 1.22 8.36
CA PRO A 24 -2.31 0.98 7.31
C PRO A 24 -2.53 -0.53 7.06
N PHE A 25 -1.64 -1.38 7.57
CA PHE A 25 -1.76 -2.84 7.54
C PHE A 25 -2.34 -3.33 8.87
N ALA A 26 -3.65 -3.18 9.05
CA ALA A 26 -4.35 -3.39 10.32
C ALA A 26 -4.58 -4.87 10.69
N SER A 27 -3.58 -5.76 10.54
CA SER A 27 -3.49 -7.22 10.90
C SER A 27 -3.16 -8.18 9.75
N LYS A 28 -3.25 -7.73 8.49
CA LYS A 28 -2.91 -8.55 7.32
C LYS A 28 -1.40 -8.53 7.06
N ALA A 29 -0.67 -9.40 7.77
CA ALA A 29 0.79 -9.43 7.79
C ALA A 29 1.45 -9.80 6.44
N ASN A 30 0.72 -10.45 5.52
CA ASN A 30 1.25 -10.97 4.27
C ASN A 30 0.58 -10.31 3.05
N THR A 31 0.65 -8.99 2.90
CA THR A 31 0.18 -8.32 1.68
C THR A 31 1.35 -7.76 0.87
N ARG A 32 1.23 -7.76 -0.46
CA ARG A 32 2.20 -7.16 -1.37
C ARG A 32 1.49 -6.15 -2.28
N SER A 33 2.18 -5.08 -2.67
CA SER A 33 1.64 -4.09 -3.60
C SER A 33 1.63 -4.64 -5.03
N CYS A 34 0.54 -4.42 -5.76
CA CYS A 34 0.53 -4.65 -7.20
C CYS A 34 1.40 -3.62 -7.92
N PHE A 35 2.32 -4.06 -8.78
CA PHE A 35 3.20 -3.19 -9.55
C PHE A 35 2.45 -2.19 -10.46
N LYS A 36 1.25 -2.54 -10.93
CA LYS A 36 0.44 -1.69 -11.82
C LYS A 36 -0.42 -0.66 -11.10
N CYS A 37 -1.16 -1.05 -10.05
CA CYS A 37 -2.10 -0.16 -9.36
C CYS A 37 -1.66 0.30 -7.98
N GLY A 38 -0.54 -0.21 -7.45
CA GLY A 38 0.01 0.16 -6.14
C GLY A 38 -0.79 -0.35 -4.92
N LYS A 39 -2.02 -0.83 -5.11
CA LYS A 39 -2.86 -1.37 -4.03
C LYS A 39 -2.23 -2.62 -3.43
N HIS A 40 -2.29 -2.73 -2.10
CA HIS A 40 -1.82 -3.91 -1.37
C HIS A 40 -2.86 -5.01 -1.41
N ARG A 41 -2.45 -6.20 -1.85
CA ARG A 41 -3.29 -7.37 -2.05
C ARG A 41 -2.71 -8.58 -1.33
N THR A 42 -3.55 -9.56 -1.02
CA THR A 42 -3.06 -10.86 -0.52
C THR A 42 -2.37 -11.65 -1.64
N PRO A 43 -1.53 -12.64 -1.32
CA PRO A 43 -0.77 -13.38 -2.33
C PRO A 43 -1.67 -14.09 -3.35
N ASP A 44 -2.84 -14.57 -2.92
CA ASP A 44 -3.82 -15.28 -3.77
C ASP A 44 -4.46 -14.37 -4.84
N GLN A 45 -4.47 -13.06 -4.59
CA GLN A 45 -5.01 -12.02 -5.47
C GLN A 45 -3.97 -11.49 -6.46
N LEU A 46 -2.75 -11.98 -6.41
CA LEU A 46 -1.64 -11.56 -7.25
C LEU A 46 -1.20 -12.70 -8.18
N GLN A 47 -0.63 -12.33 -9.31
CA GLN A 47 0.04 -13.21 -10.25
C GLN A 47 1.40 -12.60 -10.62
N SER A 48 2.36 -13.46 -10.93
CA SER A 48 3.66 -13.03 -11.44
C SER A 48 3.55 -12.69 -12.93
N LYS A 49 4.14 -11.57 -13.35
CA LYS A 49 4.34 -11.23 -14.77
C LYS A 49 5.77 -10.78 -15.00
N LYS A 50 6.35 -11.19 -16.13
CA LYS A 50 7.68 -10.75 -16.54
C LYS A 50 7.56 -9.37 -17.23
N LEU A 51 8.09 -8.33 -16.59
CA LEU A 51 8.09 -6.95 -17.08
C LEU A 51 9.54 -6.45 -17.12
N LEU A 52 10.00 -6.00 -18.29
CA LEU A 52 11.36 -5.46 -18.47
C LEU A 52 12.47 -6.39 -17.92
N GLY A 53 12.32 -7.69 -18.14
CA GLY A 53 13.28 -8.71 -17.69
C GLY A 53 13.19 -9.10 -16.21
N LYS A 54 12.35 -8.43 -15.41
CA LYS A 54 12.11 -8.76 -13.99
C LYS A 54 10.74 -9.38 -13.78
N THR A 55 10.61 -10.22 -12.75
CA THR A 55 9.33 -10.81 -12.36
C THR A 55 8.66 -9.91 -11.33
N GLU A 56 7.58 -9.27 -11.72
CA GLU A 56 6.79 -8.37 -10.89
C GLU A 56 5.45 -8.98 -10.52
N MET A 57 4.91 -8.61 -9.36
CA MET A 57 3.59 -9.08 -8.91
C MET A 57 2.50 -8.09 -9.35
N VAL A 58 1.47 -8.58 -10.02
CA VAL A 58 0.32 -7.78 -10.46
C VAL A 58 -1.00 -8.45 -10.08
N CYS A 59 -2.10 -7.70 -10.03
CA CYS A 59 -3.43 -8.26 -9.71
C CYS A 59 -3.82 -9.39 -10.68
N LYS A 60 -4.53 -10.39 -10.15
CA LYS A 60 -5.10 -11.54 -10.88
C LYS A 60 -6.65 -11.44 -10.86
N PRO A 61 -7.36 -11.50 -11.99
CA PRO A 61 -6.89 -11.62 -13.37
C PRO A 61 -6.41 -10.28 -13.94
N SER A 62 -7.03 -9.17 -13.54
CA SER A 62 -6.62 -7.80 -13.87
C SER A 62 -6.90 -6.85 -12.70
N CYS A 63 -6.33 -5.65 -12.74
CA CYS A 63 -6.59 -4.63 -11.70
C CYS A 63 -8.04 -4.16 -11.67
N LYS A 64 -8.76 -4.22 -12.79
CA LYS A 64 -10.16 -3.78 -12.90
C LYS A 64 -11.11 -4.80 -12.29
N GLU A 65 -11.05 -6.04 -12.80
CA GLU A 65 -11.91 -7.14 -12.32
C GLU A 65 -11.69 -7.42 -10.84
N LEU A 66 -10.46 -7.32 -10.35
CA LEU A 66 -10.17 -7.51 -8.93
C LEU A 66 -10.65 -6.33 -8.06
N ALA A 67 -10.73 -5.11 -8.61
CA ALA A 67 -11.34 -4.00 -7.90
C ALA A 67 -12.86 -4.18 -7.80
N GLU A 68 -13.51 -4.58 -8.91
CA GLU A 68 -14.94 -4.89 -8.95
C GLU A 68 -15.30 -6.03 -7.98
N ALA A 69 -14.52 -7.10 -7.94
CA ALA A 69 -14.73 -8.23 -7.03
C ALA A 69 -14.56 -7.87 -5.54
N LEU A 70 -13.81 -6.80 -5.23
CA LEU A 70 -13.58 -6.32 -3.86
C LEU A 70 -14.47 -5.12 -3.49
N GLY A 71 -15.26 -4.61 -4.42
CA GLY A 71 -16.13 -3.44 -4.22
C GLY A 71 -15.37 -2.12 -4.02
N GLU A 72 -14.22 -1.97 -4.67
CA GLU A 72 -13.34 -0.78 -4.60
C GLU A 72 -13.35 0.11 -5.84
#